data_AF-A0A821SJB7-F1
#
_entry.id   AF-A0A821SJB7-F1
#
_cell.length_a   1.000
_cell.length_b   1.000
_cell.length_c   1.000
_cell.angle_alpha   90.00
_cell.angle_beta   90.00
_cell.angle_gamma   90.00
#
_symmetry.space_group_name_H-M   'P 1'
#
loop_
_entity.id
_entity.type
_entity.pdbx_description
1 polymer ?
#
loop_
_entity_poly.entity_id
_entity_poly.type
_entity_poly.pdbx_seq_one_letter_code
_entity_poly.pdbx_strand_id
1 'polypeptide(L)'
;MSLPQQRRTSLASAKQLFRSANMTQRWQRREISNFEYLMYLNTIAGRTYQDLNQYPVFPWIIADYESEKLDLNSPSTYRDLSKPIGALNPTRKSFFIERYNNWESDTIPPFHYGTHYSTAAFTLGWLIRLEPFTTFYLNLQEGKFDHANRLFHSIPLSWQNCQRDSSDVKELIPEFFSLPEMLTNCNHYKLGRTEDGIKVDDVILPKWAQTPEDFIRINRTALESEFVSCHLHHWIDLIFGYKQRGPEAVRAVNLDSITNPKDRAAIETQIRNFGQAPAQLLTEPHPPRNSAMNLTPMITPEDVLMIMKFSSNAPIIYVSANTNPTLSIQAIIT
;
A
#
# COMPACT_ATOMS: atom_id res chain seq x y z
N MET A 1 14.12 16.66 0.79
CA MET A 1 15.01 15.49 0.94
C MET A 1 16.32 15.96 1.55
N SER A 2 16.71 15.47 2.72
CA SER A 2 17.94 15.86 3.43
C SER A 2 19.13 14.98 3.06
N LEU A 3 19.30 14.66 1.77
CA LEU A 3 20.46 13.94 1.27
C LEU A 3 21.48 14.95 0.74
N PRO A 4 22.80 14.71 0.89
CA PRO A 4 23.82 15.59 0.34
C PRO A 4 23.66 15.72 -1.19
N GLN A 5 23.63 16.95 -1.72
CA GLN A 5 23.56 17.21 -3.16
C GLN A 5 24.95 17.02 -3.79
N GLN A 6 25.35 15.76 -3.97
CA GLN A 6 26.65 15.38 -4.53
C GLN A 6 26.45 14.31 -5.62
N ARG A 7 27.32 14.30 -6.64
CA ARG A 7 27.30 13.29 -7.72
C ARG A 7 27.34 11.85 -7.18
N ARG A 8 28.03 11.64 -6.05
CA ARG A 8 28.08 10.35 -5.34
C ARG A 8 26.70 9.89 -4.86
N THR A 9 25.85 10.80 -4.41
CA THR A 9 24.48 10.50 -3.96
C THR A 9 23.63 10.00 -5.13
N SER A 10 23.77 10.60 -6.31
CA SER A 10 23.06 10.17 -7.52
C SER A 10 23.48 8.78 -8.03
N LEU A 11 24.68 8.31 -7.66
CA LEU A 11 25.22 7.00 -8.02
C LEU A 11 25.10 5.97 -6.88
N ALA A 12 24.49 6.35 -5.75
CA ALA A 12 24.35 5.48 -4.61
C ALA A 12 23.30 4.40 -4.89
N SER A 13 23.54 3.19 -4.39
CA SER A 13 22.54 2.12 -4.47
C SER A 13 21.32 2.44 -3.60
N ALA A 14 20.18 1.82 -3.89
CA ALA A 14 18.95 1.98 -3.12
C ALA A 14 19.16 1.75 -1.60
N LYS A 15 19.94 0.73 -1.25
CA LYS A 15 20.33 0.42 0.15
C LYS A 15 21.20 1.51 0.79
N GLN A 16 22.09 2.15 0.01
CA GLN A 16 22.90 3.28 0.49
C GLN A 16 22.05 4.53 0.69
N LEU A 17 21.11 4.81 -0.22
CA LEU A 17 20.16 5.93 -0.11
C LEU A 17 19.25 5.76 1.11
N PHE A 18 18.71 4.56 1.33
CA PHE A 18 17.89 4.26 2.50
C PHE A 18 18.64 4.51 3.81
N ARG A 19 19.89 4.02 3.92
CA ARG A 19 20.70 4.15 5.13
C ARG A 19 21.19 5.57 5.42
N SER A 20 21.41 6.37 4.39
CA SER A 20 21.97 7.73 4.53
C SER A 20 20.92 8.81 4.73
N ALA A 21 19.66 8.54 4.38
CA ALA A 21 18.56 9.47 4.60
C ALA A 21 18.03 9.39 6.04
N ASN A 22 17.46 10.49 6.52
CA ASN A 22 16.77 10.54 7.81
C ASN A 22 15.26 10.26 7.71
N MET A 23 14.78 9.82 6.54
CA MET A 23 13.33 9.75 6.25
C MET A 23 12.61 8.74 7.14
N THR A 24 13.24 7.62 7.49
CA THR A 24 12.67 6.65 8.44
C THR A 24 12.46 7.28 9.81
N GLN A 25 13.43 8.03 10.34
CA GLN A 25 13.31 8.70 11.63
C GLN A 25 12.22 9.77 11.59
N ARG A 26 12.13 10.53 10.51
CA ARG A 26 11.06 11.53 10.31
C ARG A 26 9.68 10.87 10.27
N TRP A 27 9.56 9.73 9.59
CA TRP A 27 8.32 8.96 9.54
C TRP A 27 7.93 8.40 10.91
N GLN A 28 8.90 7.84 11.66
CA GLN A 28 8.68 7.37 13.03
C GLN A 28 8.24 8.50 13.97
N ARG A 29 8.83 9.70 13.82
CA ARG A 29 8.46 10.92 14.56
C ARG A 29 7.19 11.62 14.06
N ARG A 30 6.54 11.07 13.03
CA ARG A 30 5.33 11.63 12.38
C ARG A 30 5.53 13.01 11.75
N GLU A 31 6.77 13.35 11.42
CA GLU A 31 7.08 14.56 10.64
C GLU A 31 6.72 14.41 9.15
N ILE A 32 6.53 13.16 8.69
CA ILE A 32 6.00 12.82 7.38
C ILE A 32 4.93 11.73 7.53
N SER A 33 3.93 11.77 6.67
CA SER A 33 2.80 10.84 6.60
C SER A 33 3.21 9.43 6.11
N ASN A 34 2.33 8.44 6.27
CA ASN A 34 2.53 7.11 5.70
C ASN A 34 2.60 7.19 4.18
N PHE A 35 1.73 7.98 3.54
CA PHE A 35 1.75 8.20 2.10
C PHE A 35 3.10 8.77 1.61
N GLU A 36 3.60 9.84 2.23
CA GLU A 36 4.88 10.44 1.85
C GLU A 36 6.05 9.48 2.04
N TYR A 37 6.01 8.67 3.11
CA TYR A 37 7.05 7.67 3.36
C TYR A 37 7.01 6.55 2.32
N LEU A 38 5.83 6.05 1.96
CA LEU A 38 5.67 5.06 0.89
C LEU A 38 6.13 5.61 -0.47
N MET A 39 5.81 6.86 -0.80
CA MET A 39 6.32 7.52 -2.00
C MET A 39 7.85 7.59 -1.98
N TYR A 40 8.45 7.98 -0.85
CA TYR A 40 9.89 8.00 -0.68
C TYR A 40 10.51 6.62 -0.92
N LEU A 41 10.01 5.56 -0.27
CA LEU A 41 10.51 4.20 -0.43
C LEU A 41 10.43 3.73 -1.88
N ASN A 42 9.30 3.98 -2.55
CA ASN A 42 9.15 3.70 -3.98
C ASN A 42 10.23 4.41 -4.80
N THR A 43 10.41 5.72 -4.62
CA THR A 43 11.40 6.52 -5.36
C THR A 43 12.82 5.98 -5.17
N ILE A 44 13.27 5.73 -3.94
CA ILE A 44 14.63 5.23 -3.71
C ILE A 44 14.82 3.76 -4.11
N ALA A 45 13.74 2.99 -4.21
CA ALA A 45 13.74 1.63 -4.74
C ALA A 45 13.75 1.57 -6.28
N GLY A 46 13.84 2.73 -6.95
CA GLY A 46 13.90 2.86 -8.41
C GLY A 46 12.54 2.94 -9.10
N ARG A 47 11.43 3.02 -8.35
CA ARG A 47 10.09 3.15 -8.93
C ARG A 47 9.84 4.55 -9.45
N THR A 48 9.12 4.65 -10.57
CA THR A 48 8.89 5.91 -11.28
C THR A 48 7.57 5.88 -12.07
N TYR A 49 6.97 7.05 -12.24
CA TYR A 49 5.81 7.24 -13.12
C TYR A 49 6.17 7.18 -14.61
N GLN A 50 7.47 7.27 -14.96
CA GLN A 50 7.94 7.28 -16.34
C GLN A 50 8.05 5.88 -16.97
N ASP A 51 8.10 4.82 -16.15
CA ASP A 51 8.14 3.43 -16.60
C ASP A 51 7.05 2.64 -15.87
N LEU A 52 5.99 2.27 -16.61
CA LEU A 52 4.84 1.56 -16.06
C LEU A 52 5.20 0.14 -15.54
N ASN A 53 6.33 -0.44 -15.98
CA ASN A 53 6.80 -1.72 -15.45
C ASN A 53 7.42 -1.58 -14.05
N GLN A 54 7.77 -0.35 -13.68
CA GLN A 54 8.36 0.03 -12.39
C GLN A 54 7.51 1.12 -11.72
N TYR A 55 6.19 1.04 -11.88
CA TYR A 55 5.27 1.99 -11.26
C TYR A 55 5.35 1.91 -9.72
N PRO A 56 5.08 3.02 -9.00
CA PRO A 56 4.98 2.98 -7.54
C PRO A 56 3.90 2.00 -7.05
N VAL A 57 4.20 1.31 -5.96
CA VAL A 57 3.33 0.28 -5.37
C VAL A 57 2.88 0.71 -3.99
N PHE A 58 1.59 0.55 -3.71
CA PHE A 58 0.94 0.82 -2.43
C PHE A 58 0.14 -0.40 -1.95
N PRO A 59 0.01 -0.61 -0.64
CA PRO A 59 -0.78 -1.71 -0.10
C PRO A 59 -2.28 -1.48 -0.32
N TRP A 60 -3.04 -2.56 -0.54
CA TRP A 60 -4.43 -2.58 -0.09
C TRP A 60 -4.51 -2.34 1.42
N ILE A 61 -5.33 -1.38 1.86
CA ILE A 61 -5.49 -1.03 3.28
C ILE A 61 -6.81 -1.57 3.84
N ILE A 62 -7.91 -1.28 3.16
CA ILE A 62 -9.26 -1.69 3.58
C ILE A 62 -9.52 -3.10 3.06
N ALA A 63 -10.18 -3.93 3.87
CA ALA A 63 -10.64 -5.27 3.53
C ALA A 63 -12.17 -5.37 3.46
N ASP A 64 -12.89 -4.36 3.97
CA ASP A 64 -14.35 -4.28 3.95
C ASP A 64 -14.86 -3.34 2.85
N TYR A 65 -15.36 -3.94 1.77
CA TYR A 65 -15.99 -3.24 0.65
C TYR A 65 -17.48 -3.59 0.48
N GLU A 66 -18.07 -4.26 1.47
CA GLU A 66 -19.45 -4.78 1.40
C GLU A 66 -20.40 -4.08 2.38
N SER A 67 -19.90 -3.63 3.53
CA SER A 67 -20.69 -2.94 4.56
C SER A 67 -21.26 -1.61 4.07
N GLU A 68 -22.46 -1.28 4.54
CA GLU A 68 -23.12 0.02 4.28
C GLU A 68 -22.35 1.20 4.90
N LYS A 69 -21.67 0.96 6.02
CA LYS A 69 -20.85 1.94 6.73
C LYS A 69 -19.51 1.32 7.08
N LEU A 70 -18.44 2.10 6.93
CA LEU A 70 -17.09 1.68 7.27
C LEU A 70 -16.69 2.23 8.65
N ASP A 71 -16.32 1.35 9.57
CA ASP A 71 -15.78 1.74 10.88
C ASP A 71 -14.25 1.63 10.90
N LEU A 72 -13.57 2.76 10.76
CA LEU A 72 -12.11 2.82 10.81
C LEU A 72 -11.53 2.57 12.22
N ASN A 73 -12.36 2.40 13.25
CA ASN A 73 -11.91 1.96 14.57
C ASN A 73 -11.93 0.43 14.71
N SER A 74 -12.56 -0.29 13.77
CA SER A 74 -12.63 -1.75 13.81
C SER A 74 -11.39 -2.38 13.16
N PRO A 75 -10.67 -3.28 13.86
CA PRO A 75 -9.57 -4.03 13.27
C PRO A 75 -9.99 -4.87 12.05
N SER A 76 -11.25 -5.32 12.00
CA SER A 76 -11.77 -6.15 10.89
C SER A 76 -11.88 -5.40 9.56
N THR A 77 -11.86 -4.07 9.60
CA THR A 77 -11.90 -3.22 8.41
C THR A 77 -10.56 -3.24 7.66
N TYR A 78 -9.47 -3.58 8.33
CA TYR A 78 -8.13 -3.49 7.78
C TYR A 78 -7.62 -4.83 7.27
N ARG A 79 -6.88 -4.79 6.17
CA ARG A 79 -6.05 -5.90 5.72
C ARG A 79 -4.93 -6.16 6.72
N ASP A 80 -4.60 -7.44 6.93
CA ASP A 80 -3.35 -7.85 7.56
C ASP A 80 -2.12 -7.48 6.69
N LEU A 81 -1.44 -6.39 7.06
CA LEU A 81 -0.26 -5.87 6.37
C LEU A 81 1.00 -6.74 6.53
N SER A 82 0.97 -7.76 7.41
CA SER A 82 2.09 -8.69 7.56
C SER A 82 2.13 -9.79 6.49
N LYS A 83 1.08 -9.88 5.67
CA LYS A 83 0.89 -10.92 4.67
C LYS A 83 0.79 -10.34 3.25
N PRO A 84 1.43 -10.97 2.25
CA PRO A 84 1.19 -10.64 0.85
C PRO A 84 -0.24 -11.00 0.44
N ILE A 85 -0.75 -10.43 -0.66
CA ILE A 85 -2.14 -10.64 -1.13
C ILE A 85 -2.49 -12.13 -1.18
N GLY A 86 -1.62 -12.93 -1.80
CA GLY A 86 -1.84 -14.37 -1.98
C GLY A 86 -2.01 -15.16 -0.68
N ALA A 87 -1.48 -14.65 0.43
CA ALA A 87 -1.50 -15.30 1.74
C ALA A 87 -2.61 -14.84 2.69
N LEU A 88 -3.46 -13.87 2.27
CA LEU A 88 -4.58 -13.37 3.08
C LEU A 88 -5.68 -14.42 3.25
N ASN A 89 -6.08 -15.06 2.16
CA ASN A 89 -7.04 -16.16 2.17
C ASN A 89 -6.33 -17.49 2.55
N PRO A 90 -6.74 -18.19 3.63
CA PRO A 90 -6.07 -19.42 4.07
C PRO A 90 -6.08 -20.57 3.06
N THR A 91 -7.19 -20.76 2.34
CA THR A 91 -7.32 -21.79 1.31
C THR A 91 -6.35 -21.51 0.18
N ARG A 92 -6.30 -20.25 -0.28
CA ARG A 92 -5.40 -19.85 -1.37
C ARG A 92 -3.92 -19.88 -0.94
N LYS A 93 -3.62 -19.51 0.30
CA LYS A 93 -2.29 -19.64 0.90
C LYS A 93 -1.82 -21.10 0.82
N SER A 94 -2.68 -22.05 1.19
CA SER A 94 -2.37 -23.48 1.16
C SER A 94 -2.06 -23.96 -0.27
N PHE A 95 -2.88 -23.55 -1.24
CA PHE A 95 -2.62 -23.81 -2.66
C PHE A 95 -1.23 -23.31 -3.12
N PHE A 96 -0.84 -22.08 -2.76
CA PHE A 96 0.47 -21.55 -3.14
C PHE A 96 1.64 -22.28 -2.45
N ILE A 97 1.47 -22.71 -1.21
CA ILE A 97 2.46 -23.52 -0.49
C ILE A 97 2.62 -24.90 -1.15
N GLU A 98 1.51 -25.57 -1.49
CA GLU A 98 1.54 -26.85 -2.19
C GLU A 98 2.21 -26.74 -3.55
N ARG A 99 1.88 -25.70 -4.34
CA ARG A 99 2.54 -25.40 -5.61
C ARG A 99 4.06 -25.25 -5.44
N TYR A 100 4.49 -24.51 -4.42
CA TYR A 100 5.91 -24.29 -4.14
C TYR A 100 6.63 -25.59 -3.74
N ASN A 101 6.01 -26.40 -2.87
CA ASN A 101 6.62 -27.62 -2.34
C ASN A 101 6.67 -28.75 -3.37
N ASN A 102 5.66 -28.85 -4.25
CA ASN A 102 5.56 -29.87 -5.29
C ASN A 102 6.12 -29.38 -6.64
N TRP A 103 7.02 -28.40 -6.62
CA TRP A 103 7.55 -27.81 -7.83
C TRP A 103 8.58 -28.72 -8.50
N GLU A 104 8.21 -29.26 -9.67
CA GLU A 104 9.05 -30.17 -10.46
C GLU A 104 9.56 -29.44 -11.71
N SER A 105 10.68 -28.72 -11.57
CA SER A 105 11.38 -28.13 -12.71
C SER A 105 12.88 -28.02 -12.43
N ASP A 106 13.69 -28.54 -13.34
CA ASP A 106 15.15 -28.43 -13.28
C ASP A 106 15.67 -27.06 -13.74
N THR A 107 14.82 -26.26 -14.39
CA THR A 107 15.22 -25.01 -15.05
C THR A 107 14.65 -23.77 -14.37
N ILE A 108 13.49 -23.88 -13.72
CA ILE A 108 12.80 -22.77 -13.06
C ILE A 108 12.75 -23.07 -11.56
N PRO A 109 13.34 -22.24 -10.68
CA PRO A 109 13.21 -22.36 -9.23
C PRO A 109 11.75 -22.31 -8.77
N PRO A 110 11.44 -22.91 -7.61
CA PRO A 110 10.10 -22.86 -7.05
C PRO A 110 9.69 -21.43 -6.69
N PHE A 111 8.41 -21.12 -6.93
CA PHE A 111 7.80 -19.82 -6.63
C PHE A 111 6.36 -19.98 -6.15
N HIS A 112 5.86 -18.97 -5.44
CA HIS A 112 4.46 -18.94 -5.00
C HIS A 112 3.58 -18.33 -6.10
N TYR A 113 4.01 -17.21 -6.69
CA TYR A 113 3.19 -16.43 -7.62
C TYR A 113 3.76 -16.42 -9.04
N GLY A 114 2.95 -16.82 -10.02
CA GLY A 114 3.28 -16.67 -11.45
C GLY A 114 2.98 -15.27 -12.00
N THR A 115 2.29 -14.45 -11.22
CA THR A 115 1.95 -13.06 -11.53
C THR A 115 2.58 -12.14 -10.48
N HIS A 116 3.12 -11.01 -10.91
CA HIS A 116 3.66 -10.01 -9.99
C HIS A 116 2.58 -9.03 -9.53
N TYR A 117 2.72 -8.48 -8.34
CA TYR A 117 1.72 -7.58 -7.74
C TYR A 117 1.67 -6.18 -8.39
N SER A 118 2.63 -5.83 -9.24
CA SER A 118 2.75 -4.54 -9.92
C SER A 118 3.25 -4.75 -11.36
N THR A 119 2.40 -4.45 -12.33
CA THR A 119 2.71 -4.58 -13.76
C THR A 119 2.22 -3.35 -14.53
N ALA A 120 2.75 -3.13 -15.72
CA ALA A 120 2.23 -2.09 -16.61
C ALA A 120 0.76 -2.34 -16.95
N ALA A 121 0.37 -3.60 -17.19
CA ALA A 121 -1.01 -3.98 -17.47
C ALA A 121 -1.96 -3.62 -16.32
N PHE A 122 -1.57 -3.86 -15.07
CA PHE A 122 -2.37 -3.46 -13.90
C PHE A 122 -2.48 -1.95 -13.77
N THR A 123 -1.38 -1.23 -13.95
CA THR A 123 -1.37 0.24 -13.90
C THR A 123 -2.30 0.84 -14.96
N LEU A 124 -2.19 0.38 -16.21
CA LEU A 124 -3.08 0.80 -17.29
C LEU A 124 -4.53 0.39 -17.04
N GLY A 125 -4.76 -0.79 -16.47
CA GLY A 125 -6.11 -1.26 -16.10
C GLY A 125 -6.76 -0.38 -15.04
N TRP A 126 -6.00 0.03 -14.00
CA TRP A 126 -6.48 0.95 -12.97
C TRP A 126 -6.83 2.33 -13.54
N LEU A 127 -5.98 2.84 -14.45
CA LEU A 127 -6.07 4.20 -14.98
C LEU A 127 -6.77 4.28 -16.35
N ILE A 128 -7.47 3.22 -16.78
CA ILE A 128 -8.04 3.09 -18.12
C ILE A 128 -8.99 4.24 -18.54
N ARG A 129 -9.52 5.00 -17.57
CA ARG A 129 -10.43 6.13 -17.78
C ARG A 129 -9.72 7.47 -17.97
N LEU A 130 -8.40 7.53 -17.82
CA LEU A 130 -7.61 8.75 -17.89
C LEU A 130 -6.64 8.72 -19.06
N GLU A 131 -6.57 9.82 -19.83
CA GLU A 131 -5.46 10.03 -20.76
C GLU A 131 -4.18 10.41 -20.00
N PRO A 132 -2.98 10.01 -20.49
CA PRO A 132 -2.72 9.24 -21.71
C PRO A 132 -2.83 7.71 -21.53
N PHE A 133 -3.24 7.22 -20.36
CA PHE A 133 -3.27 5.78 -20.04
C PHE A 133 -4.30 5.02 -20.88
N THR A 134 -5.43 5.62 -21.23
CA THR A 134 -6.39 5.04 -22.18
C THR A 134 -5.74 4.77 -23.53
N THR A 135 -5.03 5.75 -24.09
CA THR A 135 -4.29 5.59 -25.35
C THR A 135 -3.25 4.46 -25.26
N PHE A 136 -2.49 4.39 -24.16
CA PHE A 136 -1.51 3.31 -23.93
C PHE A 136 -2.17 1.94 -23.77
N TYR A 137 -3.31 1.86 -23.09
CA TYR A 137 -4.08 0.63 -22.93
C TYR A 137 -4.58 0.11 -24.29
N LEU A 138 -5.14 1.00 -25.12
CA LEU A 138 -5.58 0.64 -26.46
C LEU A 138 -4.42 0.18 -27.34
N ASN A 139 -3.25 0.83 -27.24
CA ASN A 139 -2.06 0.40 -27.98
C ASN A 139 -1.63 -1.04 -27.59
N LEU A 140 -1.71 -1.38 -26.31
CA LEU A 140 -1.42 -2.73 -25.81
C LEU A 140 -2.45 -3.78 -26.27
N GLN A 141 -3.69 -3.36 -26.54
CA GLN A 141 -4.83 -4.22 -26.91
C GLN A 141 -5.26 -4.05 -28.38
N GLU A 142 -4.29 -3.83 -29.28
CA GLU A 142 -4.52 -3.76 -30.74
C GLU A 142 -5.60 -2.75 -31.17
N GLY A 143 -5.70 -1.63 -30.45
CA GLY A 143 -6.59 -0.51 -30.74
C GLY A 143 -8.01 -0.66 -30.22
N LYS A 144 -8.32 -1.66 -29.39
CA LYS A 144 -9.66 -1.86 -28.83
C LYS A 144 -9.62 -2.03 -27.31
N PHE A 145 -10.73 -1.68 -26.66
CA PHE A 145 -10.92 -2.04 -25.26
C PHE A 145 -11.06 -3.56 -25.13
N ASP A 146 -10.55 -4.10 -24.02
CA ASP A 146 -10.67 -5.52 -23.71
C ASP A 146 -12.12 -5.90 -23.36
N HIS A 147 -12.38 -7.19 -23.19
CA HIS A 147 -13.68 -7.70 -22.79
C HIS A 147 -14.14 -7.05 -21.48
N ALA A 148 -15.38 -6.57 -21.43
CA ALA A 148 -15.89 -5.75 -20.33
C ALA A 148 -15.78 -6.43 -18.95
N ASN A 149 -15.91 -7.77 -18.89
CA ASN A 149 -15.73 -8.56 -17.66
C ASN A 149 -14.31 -8.46 -17.06
N ARG A 150 -13.30 -8.20 -17.89
CA ARG A 150 -11.90 -8.06 -17.46
C ARG A 150 -11.50 -6.62 -17.18
N LEU A 151 -12.32 -5.65 -17.60
CA LEU A 151 -12.06 -4.25 -17.34
C LEU A 151 -12.31 -3.93 -15.86
N PHE A 152 -11.47 -3.05 -15.33
CA PHE A 152 -11.68 -2.48 -14.01
C PHE A 152 -12.97 -1.66 -13.99
N HIS A 153 -13.97 -2.15 -13.28
CA HIS A 153 -15.29 -1.51 -13.21
C HIS A 153 -15.92 -1.54 -11.80
N SER A 154 -15.30 -2.21 -10.82
CA SER A 154 -15.85 -2.33 -9.48
C SER A 154 -14.73 -2.52 -8.45
N ILE A 155 -14.71 -1.67 -7.41
CA ILE A 155 -13.75 -1.79 -6.30
C ILE A 155 -14.01 -3.08 -5.50
N PRO A 156 -15.26 -3.37 -5.03
CA PRO A 156 -15.53 -4.60 -4.31
C PRO A 156 -15.15 -5.85 -5.11
N LEU A 157 -15.48 -5.89 -6.40
CA LEU A 157 -15.13 -7.04 -7.26
C LEU A 157 -13.62 -7.17 -7.41
N SER A 158 -12.90 -6.05 -7.58
CA SER A 158 -11.44 -6.06 -7.71
C SER A 158 -10.77 -6.63 -6.47
N TRP A 159 -11.24 -6.26 -5.28
CA TRP A 159 -10.78 -6.85 -4.01
C TRP A 159 -11.12 -8.34 -3.92
N GLN A 160 -12.36 -8.73 -4.22
CA GLN A 160 -12.80 -10.13 -4.19
C GLN A 160 -11.97 -11.01 -5.15
N ASN A 161 -11.67 -10.52 -6.35
CA ASN A 161 -10.79 -11.20 -7.31
C ASN A 161 -9.39 -11.37 -6.71
N CYS A 162 -8.84 -10.32 -6.11
CA CYS A 162 -7.57 -10.39 -5.37
C CYS A 162 -7.60 -11.35 -4.18
N GLN A 163 -8.76 -11.86 -3.73
CA GLN A 163 -8.87 -12.87 -2.66
C GLN A 163 -9.16 -14.29 -3.17
N ARG A 164 -9.65 -14.44 -4.41
CA ARG A 164 -10.15 -15.70 -4.95
C ARG A 164 -9.32 -16.24 -6.11
N ASP A 165 -8.94 -15.38 -7.05
CA ASP A 165 -8.19 -15.78 -8.23
C ASP A 165 -6.71 -16.02 -7.84
N SER A 166 -6.18 -17.17 -8.25
CA SER A 166 -4.78 -17.55 -8.03
C SER A 166 -3.79 -16.77 -8.90
N SER A 167 -4.27 -16.17 -9.99
CA SER A 167 -3.49 -15.35 -10.90
C SER A 167 -3.52 -13.85 -10.56
N ASP A 168 -4.41 -13.46 -9.63
CA ASP A 168 -4.63 -12.06 -9.25
C ASP A 168 -4.13 -11.78 -7.83
N VAL A 169 -2.88 -11.30 -7.77
CA VAL A 169 -2.19 -10.93 -6.52
C VAL A 169 -1.81 -9.44 -6.50
N LYS A 170 -2.51 -8.61 -7.27
CA LYS A 170 -2.16 -7.21 -7.47
C LYS A 170 -2.29 -6.35 -6.21
N GLU A 171 -1.29 -5.52 -5.98
CA GLU A 171 -1.32 -4.44 -5.00
C GLU A 171 -1.86 -3.15 -5.65
N LEU A 172 -2.05 -2.11 -4.84
CA LEU A 172 -2.57 -0.83 -5.30
C LEU A 172 -1.47 0.08 -5.85
N ILE A 173 -1.92 1.20 -6.43
CA ILE A 173 -1.11 2.33 -6.88
C ILE A 173 -1.41 3.58 -6.02
N PRO A 174 -0.53 4.59 -5.97
CA PRO A 174 -0.73 5.80 -5.16
C PRO A 174 -2.06 6.51 -5.40
N GLU A 175 -2.59 6.43 -6.63
CA GLU A 175 -3.81 7.11 -7.10
C GLU A 175 -5.05 6.71 -6.30
N PHE A 176 -5.09 5.50 -5.71
CA PHE A 176 -6.15 5.07 -4.77
C PHE A 176 -6.23 5.91 -3.49
N PHE A 177 -5.25 6.78 -3.25
CA PHE A 177 -5.15 7.63 -2.06
C PHE A 177 -5.05 9.13 -2.41
N SER A 178 -5.20 9.50 -3.69
CA SER A 178 -5.08 10.90 -4.11
C SER A 178 -5.82 11.32 -5.38
N LEU A 179 -6.35 10.40 -6.22
CA LEU A 179 -6.86 10.74 -7.55
C LEU A 179 -8.28 10.16 -7.80
N PRO A 180 -9.35 10.90 -7.45
CA PRO A 180 -10.72 10.42 -7.65
C PRO A 180 -11.11 10.28 -9.13
N GLU A 181 -10.51 11.05 -10.02
CA GLU A 181 -10.83 11.09 -11.45
C GLU A 181 -10.63 9.75 -12.15
N MET A 182 -9.75 8.88 -11.63
CA MET A 182 -9.56 7.54 -12.21
C MET A 182 -10.80 6.65 -12.12
N LEU A 183 -11.75 7.00 -11.24
CA LEU A 183 -12.97 6.24 -10.97
C LEU A 183 -14.16 6.71 -11.82
N THR A 184 -14.03 7.81 -12.54
CA THR A 184 -15.10 8.43 -13.33
C THR A 184 -14.76 8.37 -14.82
N ASN A 185 -15.71 7.94 -15.64
CA ASN A 185 -15.59 7.92 -17.10
C ASN A 185 -15.92 9.30 -17.70
N CYS A 186 -15.16 10.33 -17.31
CA CYS A 186 -15.37 11.71 -17.76
C CYS A 186 -15.28 11.89 -19.29
N ASN A 187 -14.53 11.00 -19.96
CA ASN A 187 -14.35 11.02 -21.41
C ASN A 187 -15.43 10.25 -22.18
N HIS A 188 -16.41 9.67 -21.46
CA HIS A 188 -17.52 8.90 -22.03
C HIS A 188 -17.07 7.76 -22.96
N TYR A 189 -16.00 7.05 -22.58
CA TYR A 189 -15.51 5.90 -23.33
C TYR A 189 -16.55 4.79 -23.41
N LYS A 190 -16.56 4.08 -24.55
CA LYS A 190 -17.44 2.92 -24.78
C LYS A 190 -16.77 1.64 -24.26
N LEU A 191 -16.89 1.39 -22.97
CA LEU A 191 -16.23 0.27 -22.28
C LEU A 191 -17.03 -1.06 -22.34
N GLY A 192 -18.20 -1.06 -22.98
CA GLY A 192 -19.00 -2.27 -23.21
C GLY A 192 -19.94 -2.64 -22.05
N ARG A 193 -20.39 -3.91 -22.06
CA ARG A 193 -21.26 -4.50 -21.04
C ARG A 193 -20.70 -5.85 -20.61
N THR A 194 -20.79 -6.14 -19.31
CA THR A 194 -20.46 -7.46 -18.76
C THR A 194 -21.41 -8.52 -19.29
N GLU A 195 -21.08 -9.79 -19.09
CA GLU A 195 -21.96 -10.92 -19.44
C GLU A 195 -23.29 -10.85 -18.66
N ASP A 196 -23.25 -10.35 -17.42
CA ASP A 196 -24.43 -10.09 -16.59
C ASP A 196 -25.22 -8.82 -17.01
N GLY A 197 -24.84 -8.19 -18.13
CA GLY A 197 -25.52 -7.04 -18.70
C GLY A 197 -25.19 -5.68 -18.05
N ILE A 198 -24.28 -5.65 -17.06
CA ILE A 198 -23.86 -4.43 -16.38
C ILE A 198 -23.07 -3.56 -17.36
N LYS A 199 -23.50 -2.32 -17.56
CA LYS A 199 -22.75 -1.35 -18.38
C LYS A 199 -21.46 -0.97 -17.64
N VAL A 200 -20.33 -1.11 -18.31
CA VAL A 200 -19.05 -0.60 -17.79
C VAL A 200 -18.96 0.88 -18.12
N ASP A 201 -18.88 1.71 -17.08
CA ASP A 201 -18.86 3.17 -17.18
C ASP A 201 -18.03 3.75 -16.03
N ASP A 202 -18.59 4.55 -15.12
CA ASP A 202 -17.96 4.86 -13.82
C ASP A 202 -17.69 3.58 -13.02
N VAL A 203 -16.66 3.63 -12.17
CA VAL A 203 -16.30 2.51 -11.30
C VAL A 203 -17.34 2.38 -10.18
N ILE A 204 -17.85 1.16 -9.99
CA ILE A 204 -18.75 0.82 -8.89
C ILE A 204 -17.97 0.92 -7.58
N LEU A 205 -18.39 1.85 -6.74
CA LEU A 205 -17.83 2.13 -5.42
C LEU A 205 -18.39 1.17 -4.36
N PRO A 206 -17.67 0.95 -3.25
CA PRO A 206 -18.26 0.31 -2.08
C PRO A 206 -19.39 1.16 -1.52
N LYS A 207 -20.36 0.52 -0.84
CA LYS A 207 -21.59 1.18 -0.37
C LYS A 207 -21.36 2.35 0.58
N TRP A 208 -20.27 2.30 1.35
CA TRP A 208 -19.87 3.36 2.28
C TRP A 208 -19.28 4.61 1.61
N ALA A 209 -19.00 4.59 0.31
CA ALA A 209 -18.52 5.75 -0.46
C ALA A 209 -19.58 6.23 -1.44
N GLN A 210 -20.07 7.46 -1.25
CA GLN A 210 -21.11 8.03 -2.11
C GLN A 210 -20.53 8.57 -3.42
N THR A 211 -19.30 9.09 -3.38
CA THR A 211 -18.60 9.66 -4.53
C THR A 211 -17.16 9.15 -4.62
N PRO A 212 -16.50 9.27 -5.79
CA PRO A 212 -15.07 9.00 -5.94
C PRO A 212 -14.20 9.76 -4.93
N GLU A 213 -14.53 11.03 -4.64
CA GLU A 213 -13.82 11.86 -3.67
C GLU A 213 -13.95 11.30 -2.25
N ASP A 214 -15.15 10.85 -1.86
CA ASP A 214 -15.36 10.17 -0.59
C ASP A 214 -14.52 8.90 -0.49
N PHE A 215 -14.50 8.10 -1.55
CA PHE A 215 -13.69 6.88 -1.59
C PHE A 215 -12.21 7.19 -1.38
N ILE A 216 -11.65 8.15 -2.12
CA ILE A 216 -10.24 8.53 -2.00
C ILE A 216 -9.93 9.12 -0.62
N ARG A 217 -10.79 10.00 -0.10
CA ARG A 217 -10.65 10.61 1.23
C ARG A 217 -10.65 9.55 2.34
N ILE A 218 -11.55 8.58 2.26
CA ILE A 218 -11.65 7.49 3.24
C ILE A 218 -10.42 6.56 3.13
N ASN A 219 -9.98 6.20 1.92
CA ASN A 219 -8.75 5.43 1.74
C ASN A 219 -7.52 6.15 2.32
N ARG A 220 -7.40 7.46 2.07
CA ARG A 220 -6.30 8.25 2.64
C ARG A 220 -6.38 8.32 4.16
N THR A 221 -7.58 8.46 4.72
CA THR A 221 -7.80 8.42 6.18
C THR A 221 -7.43 7.06 6.77
N ALA A 222 -7.81 5.96 6.11
CA ALA A 222 -7.46 4.61 6.52
C ALA A 222 -5.94 4.37 6.46
N LEU A 223 -5.27 4.80 5.38
CA LEU A 223 -3.81 4.72 5.23
C LEU A 223 -3.07 5.47 6.35
N GLU A 224 -3.58 6.62 6.78
CA GLU A 224 -2.97 7.42 7.86
C GLU A 224 -3.43 7.02 9.27
N SER A 225 -4.30 6.01 9.40
CA SER A 225 -4.79 5.54 10.70
C SER A 225 -3.70 4.98 11.60
N GLU A 226 -4.00 4.87 12.90
CA GLU A 226 -3.08 4.27 13.87
C GLU A 226 -2.87 2.78 13.60
N PHE A 227 -3.93 2.07 13.16
CA PHE A 227 -3.84 0.66 12.75
C PHE A 227 -2.78 0.46 11.66
N VAL A 228 -2.81 1.26 10.60
CA VAL A 228 -1.81 1.16 9.53
C VAL A 228 -0.44 1.62 10.04
N SER A 229 -0.38 2.74 10.76
CA SER A 229 0.89 3.28 11.27
C SER A 229 1.67 2.27 12.12
N CYS A 230 0.99 1.51 12.98
CA CYS A 230 1.62 0.49 13.81
C CYS A 230 2.11 -0.73 13.02
N HIS A 231 1.52 -1.05 11.85
CA HIS A 231 1.77 -2.32 11.13
C HIS A 231 2.42 -2.15 9.75
N LEU A 232 2.49 -0.94 9.19
CA LEU A 232 2.97 -0.69 7.83
C LEU A 232 4.40 -1.18 7.58
N HIS A 233 5.25 -1.15 8.62
CA HIS A 233 6.61 -1.67 8.56
C HIS A 233 6.67 -3.15 8.15
N HIS A 234 5.66 -3.96 8.49
CA HIS A 234 5.60 -5.36 8.04
C HIS A 234 5.32 -5.48 6.54
N TRP A 235 4.49 -4.61 5.98
CA TRP A 235 4.27 -4.60 4.52
C TRP A 235 5.52 -4.12 3.79
N ILE A 236 6.21 -3.13 4.36
CA ILE A 236 7.51 -2.67 3.85
C ILE A 236 8.53 -3.83 3.85
N ASP A 237 8.52 -4.70 4.87
CA ASP A 237 9.39 -5.89 4.90
C ASP A 237 9.15 -6.85 3.74
N LEU A 238 7.88 -7.00 3.30
CA LEU A 238 7.51 -7.84 2.16
C LEU A 238 7.99 -7.25 0.83
N ILE A 239 7.79 -5.95 0.63
CA ILE A 239 7.99 -5.31 -0.68
C ILE A 239 9.41 -4.81 -0.87
N PHE A 240 10.03 -4.22 0.17
CA PHE A 240 11.33 -3.55 0.10
C PHE A 240 12.36 -4.13 1.09
N GLY A 241 11.92 -4.90 2.09
CA GLY A 241 12.77 -5.33 3.20
C GLY A 241 13.19 -6.80 3.15
N TYR A 242 13.44 -7.36 4.32
CA TYR A 242 14.10 -8.66 4.45
C TYR A 242 13.24 -9.85 4.02
N LYS A 243 11.91 -9.70 3.94
CA LYS A 243 10.98 -10.74 3.47
C LYS A 243 10.74 -10.70 1.95
N GLN A 244 11.45 -9.85 1.20
CA GLN A 244 11.35 -9.79 -0.25
C GLN A 244 11.99 -11.01 -0.94
N ARG A 245 13.02 -11.61 -0.34
CA ARG A 245 13.79 -12.71 -0.94
C ARG A 245 14.34 -13.67 0.12
N GLY A 246 14.77 -14.85 -0.31
CA GLY A 246 15.42 -15.84 0.57
C GLY A 246 14.44 -16.58 1.50
N PRO A 247 14.93 -17.21 2.58
CA PRO A 247 14.12 -18.07 3.44
C PRO A 247 12.92 -17.36 4.08
N GLU A 248 13.06 -16.07 4.42
CA GLU A 248 11.98 -15.29 5.03
C GLU A 248 10.86 -15.00 4.03
N ALA A 249 11.18 -14.84 2.74
CA ALA A 249 10.19 -14.75 1.67
C ALA A 249 9.44 -16.07 1.50
N VAL A 250 10.13 -17.22 1.63
CA VAL A 250 9.46 -18.54 1.60
C VAL A 250 8.46 -18.66 2.75
N ARG A 251 8.88 -18.36 3.98
CA ARG A 251 8.01 -18.42 5.16
C ARG A 251 6.80 -17.48 5.08
N ALA A 252 6.99 -16.30 4.49
CA ALA A 252 5.94 -15.33 4.28
C ALA A 252 5.05 -15.64 3.06
N VAL A 253 5.35 -16.67 2.28
CA VAL A 253 4.68 -16.99 1.00
C VAL A 253 4.79 -15.78 0.04
N ASN A 254 6.00 -15.26 -0.16
CA ASN A 254 6.27 -14.00 -0.85
C ASN A 254 7.33 -14.14 -1.97
N LEU A 255 7.33 -15.27 -2.67
CA LEU A 255 8.23 -15.47 -3.83
C LEU A 255 7.44 -15.39 -5.13
N ASP A 256 7.83 -14.47 -6.00
CA ASP A 256 7.40 -14.41 -7.39
C ASP A 256 8.27 -15.31 -8.27
N SER A 257 7.81 -15.57 -9.50
CA SER A 257 8.49 -16.44 -10.46
C SER A 257 9.72 -15.82 -11.11
N ILE A 258 10.30 -14.74 -10.56
CA ILE A 258 11.41 -14.03 -11.21
C ILE A 258 12.67 -14.89 -11.14
N THR A 259 12.87 -15.64 -12.22
CA THR A 259 14.08 -16.41 -12.48
C THR A 259 14.86 -15.68 -13.55
N ASN A 260 16.17 -15.55 -13.32
CA ASN A 260 17.17 -15.03 -14.25
C ASN A 260 17.23 -15.92 -15.51
N PRO A 261 16.58 -15.55 -16.63
CA PRO A 261 16.60 -16.36 -17.84
C PRO A 261 18.01 -16.31 -18.43
N LYS A 262 18.50 -17.43 -18.98
CA LYS A 262 19.79 -17.45 -19.70
C LYS A 262 19.75 -16.64 -21.00
N ASP A 263 18.54 -16.33 -21.49
CA ASP A 263 18.30 -15.63 -22.75
C ASP A 263 17.81 -14.20 -22.53
N ARG A 264 18.59 -13.22 -23.01
CA ARG A 264 18.29 -11.78 -22.93
C ARG A 264 16.87 -11.40 -23.39
N ALA A 265 16.41 -11.98 -24.51
CA ALA A 265 15.08 -11.70 -25.06
C ALA A 265 13.94 -12.22 -24.16
N ALA A 266 14.15 -13.36 -23.48
CA ALA A 266 13.21 -13.88 -22.51
C ALA A 266 13.17 -12.99 -21.26
N ILE A 267 14.32 -12.44 -20.81
CA ILE A 267 14.35 -11.47 -19.71
C ILE A 267 13.57 -10.21 -20.07
N GLU A 268 13.82 -9.64 -21.25
CA GLU A 268 13.17 -8.41 -21.70
C GLU A 268 11.65 -8.59 -21.84
N THR A 269 11.20 -9.75 -22.32
CA THR A 269 9.78 -10.09 -22.43
C THR A 269 9.16 -10.33 -21.05
N GLN A 270 9.85 -11.04 -20.17
CA GLN A 270 9.40 -11.29 -18.80
C GLN A 270 9.24 -9.98 -18.02
N ILE A 271 10.25 -9.11 -18.10
CA ILE A 271 10.25 -7.77 -17.50
C ILE A 271 9.05 -6.95 -17.99
N ARG A 272 8.81 -6.95 -19.30
CA ARG A 272 7.77 -6.11 -19.92
C ARG A 272 6.36 -6.58 -19.59
N ASN A 273 6.16 -7.89 -19.43
CA ASN A 273 4.82 -8.46 -19.34
C ASN A 273 4.43 -8.90 -17.92
N PHE A 274 5.40 -9.21 -17.07
CA PHE A 274 5.16 -9.83 -15.77
C PHE A 274 5.66 -9.01 -14.59
N GLY A 275 6.02 -7.74 -14.80
CA GLY A 275 6.41 -6.81 -13.74
C GLY A 275 7.82 -7.05 -13.19
N GLN A 276 8.31 -6.08 -12.45
CA GLN A 276 9.63 -6.15 -11.80
C GLN A 276 9.47 -5.91 -10.31
N ALA A 277 10.15 -6.69 -9.46
CA ALA A 277 10.25 -6.41 -8.03
C ALA A 277 11.09 -5.14 -7.77
N PRO A 278 10.74 -4.28 -6.79
CA PRO A 278 11.54 -3.10 -6.46
C PRO A 278 12.92 -3.50 -5.93
N ALA A 279 13.88 -2.57 -5.94
CA ALA A 279 15.14 -2.80 -5.27
C ALA A 279 14.96 -3.01 -3.76
N GLN A 280 15.63 -4.02 -3.19
CA GLN A 280 15.64 -4.25 -1.74
C GLN A 280 16.38 -3.13 -1.02
N LEU A 281 15.72 -2.46 -0.08
CA LEU A 281 16.24 -1.31 0.65
C LEU A 281 16.97 -1.72 1.94
N LEU A 282 16.55 -2.82 2.55
CA LEU A 282 17.08 -3.30 3.83
C LEU A 282 17.01 -4.83 3.95
N THR A 283 17.90 -5.39 4.77
CA THR A 283 18.02 -6.84 5.04
C THR A 283 17.67 -7.22 6.47
N GLU A 284 17.39 -6.21 7.31
CA GLU A 284 16.90 -6.38 8.68
C GLU A 284 15.41 -6.02 8.73
N PRO A 285 14.69 -6.38 9.80
CA PRO A 285 13.33 -5.91 10.02
C PRO A 285 13.23 -4.39 9.97
N HIS A 286 12.24 -3.88 9.22
CA HIS A 286 11.97 -2.45 9.16
C HIS A 286 11.50 -1.97 10.54
N PRO A 287 12.05 -0.86 11.07
CA PRO A 287 11.62 -0.37 12.38
C PRO A 287 10.14 0.07 12.35
N PRO A 288 9.36 -0.18 13.41
CA PRO A 288 7.96 0.26 13.49
C PRO A 288 7.86 1.79 13.58
N ARG A 289 6.72 2.36 13.14
CA ARG A 289 6.41 3.77 13.38
C ARG A 289 6.11 3.98 14.87
N ASN A 290 6.52 5.10 15.45
CA ASN A 290 6.17 5.37 16.84
C ASN A 290 4.66 5.62 16.95
N SER A 291 4.02 4.96 17.94
CA SER A 291 2.62 5.23 18.24
C SER A 291 2.43 6.69 18.68
N ALA A 292 1.25 7.26 18.38
CA ALA A 292 0.88 8.59 18.87
C ALA A 292 0.96 8.66 20.40
N MET A 293 0.70 7.55 21.08
CA MET A 293 0.77 7.45 22.54
C MET A 293 2.21 7.48 23.08
N ASN A 294 3.19 7.05 22.27
CA ASN A 294 4.61 7.06 22.64
C ASN A 294 5.30 8.40 22.31
N LEU A 295 4.59 9.33 21.68
CA LEU A 295 5.06 10.69 21.38
C LEU A 295 4.78 11.68 22.52
N THR A 296 4.33 11.22 23.68
CA THR A 296 4.46 12.03 24.90
C THR A 296 5.91 12.51 24.97
N PRO A 297 6.19 13.83 25.02
CA PRO A 297 7.54 14.29 25.26
C PRO A 297 8.01 13.56 26.51
N MET A 298 9.24 13.04 26.49
CA MET A 298 9.85 12.56 27.73
C MET A 298 9.76 13.74 28.71
N ILE A 299 8.78 13.69 29.61
CA ILE A 299 8.66 14.63 30.71
C ILE A 299 9.93 14.39 31.50
N THR A 300 10.89 15.29 31.36
CA THR A 300 12.07 15.22 32.20
C THR A 300 11.58 15.45 33.64
N PRO A 301 12.20 14.86 34.67
CA PRO A 301 11.77 15.07 36.06
C PRO A 301 11.70 16.56 36.46
N GLU A 302 12.38 17.43 35.71
CA GLU A 302 12.40 18.88 35.88
C GLU A 302 11.14 19.59 35.32
N ASP A 303 10.37 18.93 34.45
CA ASP A 303 9.14 19.48 33.82
C ASP A 303 7.84 19.12 34.59
N VAL A 304 7.95 18.36 35.69
CA VAL A 304 6.79 17.98 36.52
C VAL A 304 6.41 19.13 37.45
N LEU A 305 5.45 19.96 37.03
CA LEU A 305 4.93 21.05 37.86
C LEU A 305 3.94 20.57 38.94
N MET A 306 3.12 19.54 38.69
CA MET A 306 2.17 19.03 39.68
C MET A 306 1.70 17.59 39.39
N ILE A 307 1.57 16.78 40.44
CA ILE A 307 0.93 15.46 40.38
C ILE A 307 -0.38 15.54 41.18
N MET A 308 -1.52 15.38 40.50
CA MET A 308 -2.83 15.26 41.16
C MET A 308 -3.18 13.78 41.36
N LYS A 309 -3.34 13.38 42.62
CA LYS A 309 -3.86 12.06 42.98
C LYS A 309 -5.33 12.20 43.34
N PHE A 310 -6.20 11.54 42.59
CA PHE A 310 -7.61 11.43 42.93
C PHE A 310 -7.81 10.24 43.86
N SER A 311 -8.56 10.43 44.93
CA SER A 311 -8.89 9.38 45.91
C SER A 311 -10.00 8.44 45.44
N SER A 312 -10.54 8.66 44.24
CA SER A 312 -11.69 7.95 43.67
C SER A 312 -11.33 7.29 42.34
N ASN A 313 -11.85 6.08 42.11
CA ASN A 313 -11.77 5.37 40.83
C ASN A 313 -12.84 5.84 39.83
N ALA A 314 -13.48 6.99 40.06
CA ALA A 314 -14.45 7.55 39.12
C ALA A 314 -13.76 7.99 37.81
N PRO A 315 -14.42 7.80 36.65
CA PRO A 315 -13.89 8.26 35.38
C PRO A 315 -13.80 9.79 35.36
N ILE A 316 -12.63 10.31 34.95
CA ILE A 316 -12.44 11.74 34.73
C ILE A 316 -13.15 12.10 33.42
N ILE A 317 -14.24 12.85 33.52
CA ILE A 317 -15.09 13.23 32.39
C ILE A 317 -14.62 14.53 31.70
N TYR A 318 -13.88 15.38 32.40
CA TYR A 318 -13.42 16.67 31.90
C TYR A 318 -12.20 17.15 32.69
N VAL A 319 -11.21 17.69 31.99
CA VAL A 319 -10.07 18.40 32.58
C VAL A 319 -9.89 19.70 31.81
N SER A 320 -9.77 20.81 32.51
CA SER A 320 -9.47 22.10 31.92
C SER A 320 -8.41 22.82 32.74
N ALA A 321 -7.51 23.50 32.05
CA ALA A 321 -6.51 24.35 32.65
C ALA A 321 -6.77 25.79 32.21
N ASN A 322 -6.93 26.70 33.17
CA ASN A 322 -7.03 28.12 32.88
C ASN A 322 -5.62 28.74 32.91
N THR A 323 -5.10 29.06 31.73
CA THR A 323 -3.76 29.64 31.56
C THR A 323 -3.79 31.18 31.48
N ASN A 324 -4.90 31.83 31.82
CA ASN A 324 -5.01 33.29 31.75
C ASN A 324 -4.06 33.95 32.78
N PRO A 325 -3.05 34.72 32.34
CA PRO A 325 -2.05 35.31 33.22
C PRO A 325 -2.57 36.47 34.09
N THR A 326 -3.84 36.90 33.90
CA THR A 326 -4.42 38.07 34.59
C THR A 326 -5.21 37.72 35.86
N LEU A 327 -5.40 36.44 36.19
CA LEU A 327 -6.12 36.01 37.39
C LEU A 327 -5.13 35.74 38.54
N SER A 328 -5.31 36.45 39.67
CA SER A 328 -4.44 36.35 40.85
C SER A 328 -4.60 35.07 41.66
N ILE A 329 -5.64 34.28 41.39
CA ILE A 329 -5.86 32.95 41.97
C ILE A 329 -6.34 32.04 40.83
N GLN A 330 -5.49 31.09 40.42
CA GLN A 330 -5.89 30.01 39.51
C GLN A 330 -6.78 29.04 40.28
N ALA A 331 -8.10 29.10 40.03
CA ALA A 331 -9.01 28.10 40.55
C ALA A 331 -8.90 26.83 39.69
N ILE A 332 -8.42 25.75 40.29
CA ILE A 332 -8.74 24.39 39.82
C ILE A 332 -10.17 24.14 40.31
N ILE A 333 -11.13 24.16 39.39
CA ILE A 333 -12.48 23.68 39.67
C ILE A 333 -12.52 22.24 39.18
N THR A 334 -12.59 21.30 40.13
CA THR A 334 -12.87 19.88 39.88
C THR A 334 -14.35 19.64 39.75
#